data_AF-A0A392P684-F1
#
_entry.id   AF-A0A392P684-F1
#
_cell.length_a   1.000
_cell.length_b   1.000
_cell.length_c   1.000
_cell.angle_alpha   90.00
_cell.angle_beta   90.00
_cell.angle_gamma   90.00
#
_symmetry.space_group_name_H-M   'P 1'
#
loop_
_entity.id
_entity.type
_entity.pdbx_description
1 polymer ?
#
loop_
_entity_poly.entity_id
_entity_poly.type
_entity_poly.pdbx_seq_one_letter_code
_entity_poly.pdbx_strand_id
1 'polypeptide(L)'
;MASASLVFKEADSTYSSTLLKHAKQLFTFADKHRGIYSENIPEVATYYNSTGYGDELLWAAAWLYHATGDNSYLQYATGQNGEDYAQFGSPTWFSWDNKLAGTQAKGLSSSYGSGLQNYRKTAEAVMCGLLPDSPTATESRTDSNVLLHLLLVSLSLFHFPYLINILLIVSRLSRCLSL
;
A
#
# COMPACT_ATOMS: atom_id res chain seq x y z
N MET A 1 12.30 3.20 -3.38
CA MET A 1 13.70 3.34 -2.89
C MET A 1 13.86 2.83 -1.46
N ALA A 2 13.06 3.27 -0.48
CA ALA A 2 13.16 2.77 0.90
C ALA A 2 13.01 1.23 1.01
N SER A 3 12.01 0.64 0.34
CA SER A 3 11.87 -0.83 0.26
C SER A 3 13.12 -1.52 -0.30
N ALA A 4 13.65 -1.02 -1.42
CA ALA A 4 14.87 -1.57 -2.03
C ALA A 4 16.09 -1.45 -1.11
N SER A 5 16.21 -0.37 -0.32
CA SER A 5 17.33 -0.25 0.64
C SER A 5 17.37 -1.37 1.66
N LEU A 6 16.20 -1.91 2.06
CA LEU A 6 16.14 -3.09 2.94
C LEU A 6 16.67 -4.35 2.24
N VAL A 7 16.30 -4.56 0.97
CA VAL A 7 16.75 -5.72 0.18
C VAL A 7 18.26 -5.70 -0.02
N PHE A 8 18.83 -4.54 -0.36
CA PHE A 8 20.27 -4.42 -0.62
C PHE A 8 21.11 -4.27 0.65
N LYS A 9 20.50 -4.23 1.85
CA LYS A 9 21.21 -3.90 3.10
C LYS A 9 22.44 -4.77 3.36
N GLU A 10 22.34 -6.07 3.08
CA GLU A 10 23.42 -7.04 3.28
C GLU A 10 24.29 -7.23 2.03
N ALA A 11 23.66 -7.21 0.85
CA ALA A 11 24.35 -7.45 -0.42
C ALA A 11 25.21 -6.26 -0.89
N ASP A 12 24.75 -5.03 -0.65
CA ASP A 12 25.46 -3.79 -0.98
C ASP A 12 25.01 -2.66 -0.04
N SER A 13 25.73 -2.51 1.07
CA SER A 13 25.42 -1.52 2.11
C SER A 13 25.61 -0.07 1.63
N THR A 14 26.50 0.17 0.67
CA THR A 14 26.75 1.51 0.09
C THR A 14 25.58 1.92 -0.80
N TYR A 15 25.12 1.02 -1.65
CA TYR A 15 23.95 1.26 -2.49
C TYR A 15 22.67 1.36 -1.64
N SER A 16 22.50 0.48 -0.65
CA SER A 16 21.41 0.56 0.34
C SER A 16 21.34 1.94 1.00
N SER A 17 22.47 2.47 1.45
CA SER A 17 22.56 3.81 2.07
C SER A 17 22.20 4.93 1.08
N THR A 18 22.63 4.80 -0.17
CA THR A 18 22.30 5.74 -1.26
C THR A 18 20.79 5.75 -1.54
N LEU A 19 20.18 4.56 -1.66
CA LEU A 19 18.73 4.40 -1.84
C LEU A 19 17.94 5.01 -0.68
N LEU A 20 18.36 4.77 0.56
CA LEU A 20 17.69 5.30 1.74
C LEU A 20 17.80 6.82 1.84
N LYS A 21 18.98 7.39 1.53
CA LYS A 21 19.19 8.85 1.47
C LYS A 21 18.22 9.50 0.51
N HIS A 22 18.14 9.01 -0.72
CA HIS A 22 17.24 9.56 -1.72
C HIS A 22 15.76 9.32 -1.38
N ALA A 23 15.42 8.19 -0.76
CA ALA A 23 14.05 7.95 -0.29
C ALA A 23 13.58 9.03 0.70
N LYS A 24 14.44 9.42 1.65
CA LYS A 24 14.15 10.50 2.61
C LYS A 24 13.98 11.85 1.89
N GLN A 25 14.89 12.18 0.97
CA GLN A 25 14.83 13.43 0.20
C GLN A 25 13.53 13.55 -0.62
N LEU A 26 13.15 12.47 -1.31
CA LEU A 26 11.92 12.43 -2.11
C LEU A 26 10.67 12.54 -1.24
N PHE A 27 10.64 11.86 -0.09
CA PHE A 27 9.53 11.99 0.86
C PHE A 27 9.39 13.43 1.38
N THR A 28 10.49 14.05 1.82
CA THR A 28 10.46 15.45 2.28
C THR A 28 10.02 16.40 1.17
N PHE A 29 10.47 16.17 -0.07
CA PHE A 29 10.04 16.96 -1.21
C PHE A 29 8.52 16.83 -1.45
N ALA A 30 8.01 15.60 -1.52
CA ALA A 30 6.60 15.33 -1.77
C ALA A 30 5.69 15.86 -0.65
N ASP A 31 6.08 15.70 0.61
CA ASP A 31 5.30 16.18 1.75
C ASP A 31 5.29 17.71 1.86
N LYS A 32 6.39 18.37 1.47
CA LYS A 32 6.50 19.83 1.45
C LYS A 32 5.77 20.46 0.26
N HIS A 33 5.75 19.79 -0.89
CA HIS A 33 5.20 20.28 -2.14
C HIS A 33 4.06 19.37 -2.61
N ARG A 34 2.97 19.36 -1.84
CA ARG A 34 1.80 18.51 -2.11
C ARG A 34 1.03 18.98 -3.34
N GLY A 35 0.69 18.03 -4.20
CA GLY A 35 -0.06 18.28 -5.43
C GLY A 35 -0.17 17.03 -6.28
N ILE A 36 -1.10 17.04 -7.22
CA ILE A 36 -1.31 15.95 -8.17
C ILE A 36 -0.34 16.17 -9.34
N TYR A 37 0.52 15.19 -9.61
CA TYR A 37 1.55 15.36 -10.64
C TYR A 37 0.96 15.49 -12.06
N SER A 38 -0.15 14.79 -12.33
CA SER A 38 -0.80 14.78 -13.65
C SER A 38 -1.48 16.12 -13.99
N GLU A 39 -1.71 17.00 -13.02
CA GLU A 39 -2.14 18.39 -13.27
C GLU A 39 -1.01 19.23 -13.88
N ASN A 40 0.24 18.90 -13.56
CA ASN A 40 1.42 19.62 -14.04
C ASN A 40 2.02 19.01 -15.32
N ILE A 41 1.60 17.80 -15.68
CA ILE A 41 2.00 17.11 -16.91
C ILE A 41 0.73 16.52 -17.57
N PRO A 42 -0.12 17.37 -18.17
CA PRO A 42 -1.44 16.96 -18.65
C PRO A 42 -1.40 15.85 -19.71
N GLU A 43 -0.33 15.75 -20.49
CA GLU A 43 -0.17 14.73 -21.53
C GLU A 43 -0.11 13.31 -20.94
N VAL A 44 0.36 13.17 -19.69
CA VAL A 44 0.45 11.88 -19.01
C VAL A 44 -0.89 11.49 -18.36
N ALA A 45 -1.75 12.46 -18.05
CA ALA A 45 -3.04 12.22 -17.40
C ALA A 45 -3.92 11.24 -18.21
N THR A 46 -3.85 11.24 -19.54
CA THR A 46 -4.62 10.29 -20.36
C THR A 46 -4.25 8.83 -20.11
N TYR A 47 -3.05 8.55 -19.62
CA TYR A 47 -2.53 7.19 -19.41
C TYR A 47 -2.39 6.84 -17.93
N TYR A 48 -1.87 7.77 -17.14
CA TYR A 48 -1.55 7.60 -15.74
C TYR A 48 -2.07 8.80 -14.92
N ASN A 49 -3.37 9.08 -14.99
CA ASN A 49 -3.97 10.12 -14.15
C ASN A 49 -3.90 9.77 -12.66
N SER A 50 -3.30 10.65 -11.85
CA SER A 50 -3.30 10.48 -10.40
C SER A 50 -4.62 10.98 -9.80
N THR A 51 -5.20 10.20 -8.90
CA THR A 51 -6.42 10.58 -8.17
C THR A 51 -6.14 11.28 -6.83
N GLY A 52 -4.89 11.21 -6.37
CA GLY A 52 -4.43 11.82 -5.12
C GLY A 52 -2.96 11.52 -4.86
N TYR A 53 -2.47 12.02 -3.73
CA TYR A 53 -1.11 11.78 -3.23
C TYR A 53 -1.08 11.24 -1.79
N GLY A 54 -2.23 11.23 -1.12
CA GLY A 54 -2.32 10.97 0.33
C GLY A 54 -1.90 9.54 0.65
N ASP A 55 -2.37 8.57 -0.13
CA ASP A 55 -2.01 7.17 0.03
C ASP A 55 -0.55 6.88 -0.34
N GLU A 56 0.04 7.61 -1.30
CA GLU A 56 1.48 7.57 -1.57
C GLU A 56 2.31 8.06 -0.39
N LEU A 57 1.91 9.15 0.26
CA LEU A 57 2.60 9.68 1.43
C LEU A 57 2.56 8.68 2.59
N LEU A 58 1.39 8.09 2.86
CA LEU A 58 1.25 7.04 3.87
C LEU A 58 2.09 5.80 3.53
N TRP A 59 2.09 5.37 2.27
CA TRP A 59 2.88 4.25 1.80
C TRP A 59 4.39 4.48 1.93
N ALA A 60 4.85 5.67 1.53
CA ALA A 60 6.24 6.07 1.62
C ALA A 60 6.71 6.17 3.08
N ALA A 61 5.90 6.78 3.95
CA ALA A 61 6.15 6.85 5.38
C ALA A 61 6.25 5.45 6.00
N ALA A 62 5.34 4.54 5.67
CA ALA A 62 5.41 3.16 6.13
C ALA A 62 6.72 2.47 5.69
N TRP A 63 7.16 2.64 4.43
CA TRP A 63 8.45 2.07 3.99
C TRP A 63 9.66 2.70 4.65
N LEU A 64 9.65 4.01 4.88
CA LEU A 64 10.71 4.70 5.59
C LEU A 64 10.79 4.27 7.06
N TYR A 65 9.65 4.07 7.72
CA TYR A 65 9.62 3.50 9.06
C TYR A 65 10.31 2.14 9.10
N HIS A 66 9.93 1.20 8.23
CA HIS A 66 10.58 -0.11 8.19
C HIS A 66 12.08 -0.05 7.83
N ALA A 67 12.49 0.89 6.97
CA ALA A 67 13.89 1.03 6.57
C ALA A 67 14.78 1.67 7.64
N THR A 68 14.21 2.50 8.52
CA THR A 68 14.97 3.36 9.46
C THR A 68 14.74 3.03 10.93
N GLY A 69 13.59 2.48 11.29
CA GLY A 69 13.11 2.39 12.67
C GLY A 69 12.69 3.74 13.28
N ASP A 70 12.65 4.83 12.49
CA ASP A 70 12.32 6.16 12.99
C ASP A 70 10.81 6.32 13.20
N ASN A 71 10.41 6.47 14.47
CA ASN A 71 9.02 6.58 14.88
C ASN A 71 8.30 7.81 14.32
N SER A 72 9.00 8.84 13.84
CA SER A 72 8.36 9.99 13.21
C SER A 72 7.58 9.59 11.94
N TYR A 73 8.09 8.64 11.16
CA TYR A 73 7.38 8.12 9.99
C TYR A 73 6.18 7.26 10.36
N LEU A 74 6.29 6.51 11.46
CA LEU A 74 5.15 5.76 12.00
C LEU A 74 4.06 6.73 12.45
N GLN A 75 4.40 7.74 13.26
CA GLN A 75 3.47 8.77 13.72
C GLN A 75 2.86 9.55 12.56
N TYR A 76 3.65 9.83 11.52
CA TYR A 76 3.13 10.45 10.30
C TYR A 76 2.01 9.60 9.69
N ALA A 77 2.23 8.29 9.54
CA ALA A 77 1.26 7.38 8.92
C ALA A 77 0.05 7.06 9.82
N THR A 78 0.20 7.10 11.15
CA THR A 78 -0.84 6.69 12.11
C THR A 78 -1.50 7.84 12.87
N GLY A 79 -1.00 9.06 12.74
CA GLY A 79 -1.58 10.28 13.30
C GLY A 79 -2.58 10.93 12.33
N GLN A 80 -2.61 12.27 12.30
CA GLN A 80 -3.60 13.03 11.51
C GLN A 80 -3.60 12.67 10.02
N ASN A 81 -2.43 12.55 9.37
CA ASN A 81 -2.41 12.18 7.94
C ASN A 81 -3.00 10.78 7.72
N GLY A 82 -2.88 9.88 8.69
CA GLY A 82 -3.54 8.57 8.67
C GLY A 82 -5.06 8.72 8.73
N GLU A 83 -5.57 9.56 9.63
CA GLU A 83 -7.01 9.85 9.72
C GLU A 83 -7.54 10.50 8.43
N ASP A 84 -6.77 11.42 7.85
CA ASP A 84 -7.18 12.18 6.66
C ASP A 84 -7.13 11.33 5.38
N TYR A 85 -6.13 10.45 5.23
CA TYR A 85 -5.83 9.80 3.95
C TYR A 85 -6.05 8.28 3.94
N ALA A 86 -6.08 7.60 5.08
CA ALA A 86 -6.09 6.12 5.08
C ALA A 86 -7.45 5.51 4.71
N GLN A 87 -8.51 6.32 4.66
CA GLN A 87 -9.88 5.93 4.34
C GLN A 87 -10.33 4.68 5.11
N PHE A 88 -10.15 4.70 6.43
CA PHE A 88 -10.45 3.56 7.28
C PHE A 88 -11.91 3.09 7.14
N GLY A 89 -12.09 1.77 7.08
CA GLY A 89 -13.41 1.15 6.89
C GLY A 89 -13.90 1.09 5.45
N SER A 90 -13.17 1.68 4.50
CA SER A 90 -13.47 1.63 3.07
C SER A 90 -12.41 0.80 2.33
N PRO A 91 -12.54 -0.55 2.30
CA PRO A 91 -11.59 -1.40 1.61
C PRO A 91 -11.54 -1.08 0.12
N THR A 92 -10.33 -1.00 -0.43
CA THR A 92 -10.06 -0.69 -1.84
C THR A 92 -8.99 -1.63 -2.41
N TRP A 93 -8.68 -1.50 -3.70
CA TRP A 93 -7.72 -2.33 -4.41
C TRP A 93 -6.34 -1.67 -4.47
N PHE A 94 -5.29 -2.47 -4.31
CA PHE A 94 -3.92 -2.02 -4.53
C PHE A 94 -3.64 -1.88 -6.03
N SER A 95 -3.14 -0.73 -6.45
CA SER A 95 -2.79 -0.46 -7.85
C SER A 95 -1.61 0.51 -7.94
N TRP A 96 -1.24 0.85 -9.18
CA TRP A 96 -0.24 1.88 -9.44
C TRP A 96 -0.70 3.27 -8.95
N ASP A 97 -2.02 3.51 -8.84
CA ASP A 97 -2.63 4.77 -8.39
C ASP A 97 -3.04 4.71 -6.92
N ASN A 98 -3.53 3.58 -6.39
CA ASN A 98 -4.02 3.48 -5.01
C ASN A 98 -3.22 2.49 -4.15
N LYS A 99 -2.64 2.95 -3.04
CA LYS A 99 -1.68 2.20 -2.20
C LYS A 99 -2.30 1.81 -0.86
N LEU A 100 -3.53 2.22 -0.58
CA LEU A 100 -4.17 2.06 0.73
C LEU A 100 -4.21 0.62 1.20
N ALA A 101 -4.64 -0.31 0.34
CA ALA A 101 -4.65 -1.73 0.66
C ALA A 101 -3.27 -2.27 1.05
N GLY A 102 -2.23 -1.81 0.35
CA GLY A 102 -0.84 -2.15 0.64
C GLY A 102 -0.38 -1.54 1.97
N THR A 103 -0.62 -0.26 2.19
CA THR A 103 -0.27 0.46 3.42
C THR A 103 -0.94 -0.18 4.63
N GLN A 104 -2.22 -0.56 4.52
CA GLN A 104 -2.98 -1.24 5.56
C GLN A 104 -2.44 -2.65 5.82
N ALA A 105 -2.19 -3.43 4.78
CA ALA A 105 -1.68 -4.80 4.89
C ALA A 105 -0.23 -4.87 5.39
N LYS A 106 0.58 -3.81 5.17
CA LYS A 106 1.98 -3.73 5.61
C LYS A 106 2.14 -3.88 7.13
N GLY A 107 1.05 -3.75 7.90
CA GLY A 107 1.02 -4.20 9.28
C GLY A 107 2.07 -3.48 10.12
N LEU A 108 1.85 -2.19 10.36
CA LEU A 108 2.63 -1.41 11.31
C LEU A 108 2.43 -2.03 12.71
N SER A 109 3.36 -2.89 13.15
CA SER A 109 3.13 -3.79 14.29
C SER A 109 3.19 -3.07 15.64
N SER A 110 2.03 -3.08 16.32
CA SER A 110 1.81 -3.44 17.74
C SER A 110 2.29 -2.55 18.90
N SER A 111 2.70 -1.28 18.73
CA SER A 111 3.04 -0.46 19.92
C SER A 111 2.42 0.94 20.05
N TYR A 112 1.55 1.40 19.14
CA TYR A 112 0.98 2.76 19.24
C TYR A 112 -0.49 2.89 18.77
N GLY A 113 -1.41 3.05 19.73
CA GLY A 113 -2.68 3.78 19.52
C GLY A 113 -3.80 3.11 18.71
N SER A 114 -4.93 3.83 18.62
CA SER A 114 -6.17 3.47 17.92
C SER A 114 -6.02 3.40 16.39
N GLY A 115 -5.15 4.24 15.80
CA GLY A 115 -4.91 4.28 14.34
C GLY A 115 -4.45 2.93 13.77
N LEU A 116 -3.57 2.21 14.48
CA LEU A 116 -3.10 0.88 14.08
C LEU A 116 -4.22 -0.17 14.06
N GLN A 117 -5.21 -0.05 14.96
CA GLN A 117 -6.36 -0.95 14.96
C GLN A 117 -7.23 -0.75 13.72
N ASN A 118 -7.38 0.50 13.27
CA ASN A 118 -8.16 0.81 12.07
C ASN A 118 -7.45 0.34 10.80
N TYR A 119 -6.12 0.48 10.71
CA TYR A 119 -5.32 -0.12 9.64
C TYR A 119 -5.51 -1.63 9.59
N ARG A 120 -5.42 -2.31 10.74
CA ARG A 120 -5.63 -3.75 10.84
C ARG A 120 -7.03 -4.17 10.39
N LYS A 121 -8.08 -3.54 10.92
CA LYS A 121 -9.48 -3.86 10.56
C LYS A 121 -9.72 -3.67 9.07
N THR A 122 -9.19 -2.59 8.49
CA THR A 122 -9.36 -2.32 7.06
C THR A 122 -8.56 -3.32 6.21
N ALA A 123 -7.35 -3.70 6.64
CA ALA A 123 -6.59 -4.76 5.99
C ALA A 123 -7.33 -6.10 6.04
N GLU A 124 -7.89 -6.48 7.19
CA GLU A 124 -8.72 -7.69 7.33
C GLU A 124 -9.92 -7.63 6.37
N ALA A 125 -10.61 -6.49 6.26
CA ALA A 125 -11.72 -6.31 5.32
C ALA A 125 -11.30 -6.46 3.84
N VAL A 126 -10.17 -5.87 3.44
CA VAL A 126 -9.61 -6.05 2.09
C VAL A 126 -9.33 -7.53 1.81
N MET A 127 -8.74 -8.24 2.77
CA MET A 127 -8.40 -9.65 2.62
C MET A 127 -9.62 -10.55 2.58
N CYS A 128 -10.66 -10.26 3.37
CA CYS A 128 -11.90 -11.00 3.32
C CYS A 128 -12.63 -10.79 1.97
N GLY A 129 -12.63 -9.57 1.43
CA GLY A 129 -13.17 -9.31 0.08
C GLY A 129 -12.46 -10.08 -1.04
N LEU A 130 -11.16 -10.36 -0.87
CA LEU A 130 -10.33 -11.13 -1.82
C LEU A 130 -10.59 -12.64 -1.79
N LEU A 131 -11.06 -13.19 -0.67
CA LEU A 131 -11.25 -14.63 -0.49
C LEU A 131 -12.64 -15.05 -1.01
N PRO A 132 -12.73 -16.04 -1.92
CA PRO A 132 -14.01 -16.43 -2.52
C PRO A 132 -15.00 -17.00 -1.50
N ASP A 133 -14.51 -17.71 -0.49
CA ASP A 133 -15.34 -18.37 0.53
C ASP A 133 -15.66 -17.45 1.72
N SER A 134 -15.30 -16.17 1.65
CA SER A 134 -15.60 -15.22 2.72
C SER A 134 -17.04 -14.70 2.62
N PRO A 135 -17.77 -14.50 3.73
CA PRO A 135 -19.10 -13.91 3.70
C PRO A 135 -19.16 -12.49 3.09
N THR A 136 -18.02 -11.79 3.07
CA THR A 136 -17.88 -10.45 2.51
C THR A 136 -17.10 -10.42 1.20
N ALA A 137 -16.97 -11.58 0.53
CA ALA A 137 -16.32 -11.70 -0.77
C ALA A 137 -16.95 -10.74 -1.79
N THR A 138 -16.11 -10.11 -2.62
CA THR A 138 -16.65 -9.29 -3.72
C THR A 138 -17.34 -10.17 -4.77
N GLU A 139 -18.46 -9.69 -5.28
CA GLU A 139 -19.23 -10.30 -6.38
C GLU A 139 -18.55 -10.09 -7.74
N SER A 140 -17.52 -9.23 -7.84
CA SER A 140 -16.79 -8.95 -9.09
C SER A 140 -15.84 -10.10 -9.46
N ARG A 141 -16.43 -11.25 -9.80
CA ARG A 141 -15.75 -12.50 -10.14
C ARG A 141 -16.32 -13.08 -11.43
N THR A 142 -15.51 -13.85 -12.12
CA THR A 142 -15.95 -14.75 -13.18
C THR A 142 -16.68 -15.95 -12.60
N ASP A 143 -17.41 -16.68 -13.45
CA ASP A 143 -18.05 -17.94 -13.10
C ASP A 143 -17.06 -19.01 -12.59
N SER A 144 -15.76 -18.84 -12.87
CA SER A 144 -14.66 -19.68 -12.35
C SER A 144 -14.01 -19.12 -11.07
N ASN A 145 -14.69 -18.19 -10.37
CA ASN A 145 -14.26 -17.54 -9.13
C ASN A 145 -12.98 -16.69 -9.20
N VAL A 146 -12.49 -16.40 -10.40
CA VAL A 146 -11.37 -15.46 -10.61
C VAL A 146 -11.89 -14.03 -10.54
N LEU A 147 -11.27 -13.20 -9.70
CA LEU A 147 -11.58 -11.78 -9.56
C LEU A 147 -11.41 -11.03 -10.89
N LEU A 148 -12.46 -10.33 -11.33
CA LEU A 148 -12.49 -9.59 -12.59
C LEU A 148 -11.44 -8.47 -12.63
N HIS A 149 -11.21 -7.81 -11.49
CA HIS A 149 -10.15 -6.80 -11.38
C HIS A 149 -8.76 -7.41 -11.66
N LEU A 150 -8.50 -8.65 -11.25
CA LEU A 150 -7.24 -9.33 -11.53
C LEU A 150 -7.11 -9.71 -13.00
N LEU A 151 -8.21 -10.00 -13.68
CA LEU A 151 -8.23 -10.29 -15.11
C LEU A 151 -7.87 -9.04 -15.95
N LEU A 152 -8.42 -7.87 -15.59
CA LEU A 152 -8.07 -6.60 -16.25
C LEU A 152 -6.60 -6.23 -16.05
N VAL A 153 -6.04 -6.51 -14.87
CA VAL A 153 -4.61 -6.32 -14.56
C VAL A 153 -3.73 -7.35 -15.28
N SER A 154 -4.22 -8.56 -15.55
CA SER A 154 -3.47 -9.59 -16.29
C SER A 154 -3.45 -9.38 -17.81
N LEU A 155 -4.48 -8.72 -18.37
CA LEU A 155 -4.56 -8.36 -19.78
C LEU A 155 -3.67 -7.16 -20.15
N SER A 156 -3.26 -6.37 -19.17
CA SER A 156 -2.19 -5.39 -19.31
C SER A 156 -0.86 -6.05 -18.95
N LEU A 157 -0.01 -6.30 -19.95
CA LEU A 157 1.25 -7.09 -19.91
C LEU A 157 2.33 -6.67 -18.87
N PHE A 158 2.02 -5.84 -17.87
CA PHE A 158 2.98 -5.25 -16.93
C PHE A 158 2.83 -5.65 -15.45
N HIS A 159 1.82 -6.43 -15.03
CA HIS A 159 1.52 -6.57 -13.58
C HIS A 159 1.34 -8.00 -13.03
N PHE A 160 1.79 -9.04 -13.73
CA PHE A 160 1.69 -10.44 -13.27
C PHE A 160 2.35 -10.75 -11.89
N PRO A 161 3.45 -10.12 -11.42
CA PRO A 161 4.08 -10.51 -10.15
C PRO A 161 3.52 -9.82 -8.88
N TYR A 162 2.59 -8.86 -8.99
CA TYR A 162 2.12 -8.09 -7.83
C TYR A 162 1.16 -8.87 -6.91
N LEU A 163 0.46 -9.86 -7.45
CA LEU A 163 -0.63 -10.55 -6.73
C LEU A 163 -0.18 -11.76 -5.92
N ILE A 164 0.85 -12.49 -6.39
CA ILE A 164 1.39 -13.67 -5.68
C ILE A 164 1.98 -13.26 -4.32
N ASN A 165 2.59 -12.08 -4.23
CA ASN A 165 3.16 -11.57 -2.98
C ASN A 165 2.10 -11.11 -1.98
N ILE A 166 0.97 -10.53 -2.42
CA ILE A 166 -0.14 -10.20 -1.52
C ILE A 166 -0.83 -11.49 -1.03
N LEU A 167 -1.02 -12.48 -1.91
CA LEU A 167 -1.60 -13.78 -1.53
C LEU A 167 -0.76 -14.54 -0.49
N LEU A 168 0.56 -14.42 -0.51
CA LEU A 168 1.40 -15.03 0.53
C LEU A 168 1.20 -14.35 1.90
N ILE A 169 0.90 -13.05 1.92
CA ILE A 169 0.47 -12.33 3.13
C ILE A 169 -0.94 -12.81 3.58
N VAL A 170 -1.83 -13.18 2.64
CA VAL A 170 -3.18 -13.74 2.90
C VAL A 170 -3.14 -15.02 3.74
N SER A 171 -2.13 -15.87 3.57
CA SER A 171 -2.04 -17.14 4.31
C SER A 171 -1.94 -17.00 5.85
N ARG A 172 -1.59 -15.81 6.36
CA ARG A 172 -1.46 -15.54 7.81
C ARG A 172 -2.69 -14.88 8.45
N LEU A 173 -3.72 -14.52 7.68
CA LEU A 173 -4.95 -13.88 8.18
C LEU A 173 -6.12 -14.87 8.16
N SER A 174 -6.04 -15.89 9.01
CA SER A 174 -7.00 -16.99 9.17
C SER A 174 -8.34 -16.60 9.83
N ARG A 175 -8.79 -15.34 9.74
CA ARG A 175 -10.04 -14.85 10.34
C ARG A 175 -11.21 -14.68 9.36
N CYS A 176 -10.99 -14.77 8.05
CA CYS A 176 -12.04 -14.50 7.06
C CYS A 176 -12.98 -15.70 6.76
N LEU A 177 -12.64 -16.90 7.24
CA LEU A 177 -13.32 -18.17 6.92
C LEU A 177 -14.22 -18.70 8.06
N SER A 178 -14.37 -17.95 9.16
CA SER A 178 -15.03 -18.43 10.39
C SER A 178 -16.07 -17.45 10.96
N LEU A 179 -16.77 -16.71 10.09
CA LEU A 179 -17.99 -15.97 10.41
C LEU A 179 -19.17 -16.49 9.57
#